data_AF-A0ABD1VY05-F1
#
_entry.id   AF-A0ABD1VY05-F1
#
_cell.length_a   1.000
_cell.length_b   1.000
_cell.length_c   1.000
_cell.angle_alpha   90.00
_cell.angle_beta   90.00
_cell.angle_gamma   90.00
#
_symmetry.space_group_name_H-M   'P 1'
#
loop_
_entity.id
_entity.type
_entity.pdbx_description
1 polymer ?
#
loop_
_entity_poly.entity_id
_entity_poly.type
_entity_poly.pdbx_seq_one_letter_code
_entity_poly.pdbx_strand_id
1 'polypeptide(L)'
;MAMENDAPTQMNEHTLCMYGRIAAMRTSWTENNPGRRFLGCSYYGRPYAYDYFKWVDPLVHPRYKSVINGLLQNANREAVLEKKWQRIVLYHRIVLAMVVLVILVHYIL
;
A
#
# COMPACT_ATOMS: atom_id res chain seq x y z
N MET A 1 -4.48 -24.39 -38.40
CA MET A 1 -5.79 -23.98 -37.89
C MET A 1 -6.13 -24.90 -36.73
N ALA A 2 -5.88 -24.45 -35.51
CA ALA A 2 -6.43 -25.02 -34.29
C ALA A 2 -6.90 -23.80 -33.49
N MET A 3 -8.22 -23.67 -33.35
CA MET A 3 -8.82 -22.57 -32.61
C MET A 3 -8.64 -22.90 -31.12
N GLU A 4 -7.84 -22.07 -30.46
CA GLU A 4 -7.67 -22.05 -29.02
C GLU A 4 -9.01 -21.66 -28.40
N ASN A 5 -9.60 -22.59 -27.64
CA ASN A 5 -10.84 -22.36 -26.92
C ASN A 5 -10.54 -21.52 -25.66
N ASP A 6 -10.26 -20.25 -25.84
CA ASP A 6 -10.27 -19.27 -24.74
C ASP A 6 -11.72 -18.93 -24.40
N ALA A 7 -12.35 -19.83 -23.64
CA ALA A 7 -13.58 -19.50 -22.95
C ALA A 7 -13.29 -18.32 -22.00
N PRO A 8 -14.11 -17.25 -22.00
CA PRO A 8 -13.90 -16.14 -21.10
C PRO A 8 -14.06 -16.66 -19.67
N THR A 9 -13.02 -16.50 -18.85
CA THR A 9 -13.04 -16.77 -17.41
C THR A 9 -14.27 -16.07 -16.81
N GLN A 10 -15.29 -16.86 -16.50
CA GLN A 10 -16.59 -16.35 -16.02
C GLN A 10 -16.38 -15.57 -14.71
N MET A 11 -16.39 -14.24 -14.81
CA MET A 11 -16.31 -13.34 -13.68
C MET A 11 -17.74 -13.07 -13.15
N ASN A 12 -18.39 -14.09 -12.60
CA ASN A 12 -19.75 -13.95 -12.06
C ASN A 12 -20.17 -15.05 -11.06
N GLU A 13 -19.23 -15.66 -10.33
CA GLU A 13 -19.58 -16.32 -9.05
C GLU A 13 -19.41 -15.35 -7.89
N HIS A 14 -20.53 -14.86 -7.35
CA HIS A 14 -20.57 -14.15 -6.08
C HIS A 14 -20.14 -15.10 -4.96
N THR A 15 -18.83 -15.20 -4.72
CA THR A 15 -18.29 -16.07 -3.67
C THR A 15 -18.62 -15.45 -2.32
N LEU A 16 -19.35 -16.17 -1.47
CA LEU A 16 -19.70 -15.69 -0.13
C LEU A 16 -18.61 -16.09 0.87
N CYS A 17 -18.23 -15.17 1.77
CA CYS A 17 -17.45 -15.53 2.96
C CYS A 17 -18.34 -16.24 4.00
N MET A 18 -17.73 -16.79 5.05
CA MET A 18 -18.42 -17.53 6.13
C MET A 18 -19.49 -16.72 6.88
N TYR A 19 -19.53 -15.40 6.68
CA TYR A 19 -20.58 -14.50 7.19
C TYR A 19 -21.76 -14.30 6.22
N GLY A 20 -21.83 -15.06 5.11
CA GLY A 20 -22.86 -14.90 4.08
C GLY A 20 -22.74 -13.60 3.27
N ARG A 21 -21.58 -12.91 3.31
CA ARG A 21 -21.33 -11.67 2.56
C ARG A 21 -20.50 -11.93 1.32
N ILE A 22 -20.71 -11.14 0.27
CA ILE A 22 -19.90 -11.22 -0.96
C ILE A 22 -18.43 -10.91 -0.63
N ALA A 23 -17.54 -11.84 -0.97
CA ALA A 23 -16.11 -11.65 -0.87
C ALA A 23 -15.65 -10.65 -1.93
N ALA A 24 -14.84 -9.68 -1.51
CA ALA A 24 -14.32 -8.64 -2.38
C ALA A 24 -12.96 -9.04 -2.93
N MET A 25 -12.70 -8.70 -4.20
CA MET A 25 -11.37 -8.81 -4.78
C MET A 25 -10.44 -7.76 -4.16
N ARG A 26 -9.28 -8.20 -3.70
CA ARG A 26 -8.25 -7.41 -3.03
C ARG A 26 -6.89 -7.72 -3.63
N THR A 27 -5.94 -6.83 -3.44
CA THR A 27 -4.55 -6.99 -3.90
C THR A 27 -3.63 -7.14 -2.70
N SER A 28 -2.78 -8.16 -2.70
CA SER A 28 -1.72 -8.30 -1.70
C SER A 28 -0.55 -7.38 -2.07
N TRP A 29 -0.08 -6.61 -1.10
CA TRP A 29 1.13 -5.79 -1.20
C TRP A 29 2.24 -6.30 -0.28
N THR A 30 2.15 -7.58 0.10
CA THR A 30 3.20 -8.24 0.87
C THR A 30 4.41 -8.52 0.00
N GLU A 31 5.60 -8.56 0.60
CA GLU A 31 6.83 -8.90 -0.11
C GLU A 31 6.74 -10.24 -0.84
N ASN A 32 5.99 -11.21 -0.28
CA ASN A 32 5.86 -12.55 -0.81
C ASN A 32 4.88 -12.69 -1.97
N ASN A 33 3.84 -11.86 -2.03
CA ASN A 33 2.81 -11.92 -3.06
C ASN A 33 2.46 -10.51 -3.60
N PRO A 34 3.45 -9.71 -4.03
CA PRO A 34 3.20 -8.33 -4.41
C PRO A 34 2.34 -8.26 -5.67
N GLY A 35 1.28 -7.45 -5.62
CA GLY A 35 0.33 -7.28 -6.71
C GLY A 35 -0.60 -8.47 -6.97
N ARG A 36 -0.53 -9.56 -6.19
CA ARG A 36 -1.36 -10.76 -6.41
C ARG A 36 -2.77 -10.57 -5.87
N ARG A 37 -3.80 -10.88 -6.65
CA ARG A 37 -5.19 -10.70 -6.23
C ARG A 37 -5.73 -11.91 -5.47
N PHE A 38 -6.55 -11.64 -4.46
CA PHE A 38 -7.27 -12.62 -3.67
C PHE A 38 -8.69 -12.14 -3.36
N LEU A 39 -9.60 -13.07 -3.08
CA LEU A 39 -10.92 -12.78 -2.51
C LEU A 39 -10.81 -12.78 -1.00
N GLY A 40 -11.27 -11.68 -0.38
CA GLY A 40 -11.33 -11.54 1.07
C GLY A 40 -12.70 -11.07 1.53
N CYS A 41 -13.15 -11.50 2.72
CA CYS A 41 -14.40 -10.99 3.29
C CYS A 41 -14.31 -9.46 3.53
N SER A 42 -15.46 -8.81 3.73
CA SER A 42 -15.55 -7.37 3.99
C SER A 42 -14.65 -6.90 5.16
N TYR A 43 -14.46 -7.77 6.16
CA TYR A 43 -13.66 -7.49 7.35
C TYR A 43 -12.22 -8.05 7.31
N TYR A 44 -11.77 -8.58 6.17
CA TYR A 44 -10.42 -9.12 6.03
C TYR A 44 -9.34 -8.14 6.53
N GLY A 45 -8.46 -8.60 7.42
CA GLY A 45 -7.37 -7.81 8.00
C GLY A 45 -7.76 -6.95 9.21
N ARG A 46 -8.99 -7.08 9.74
CA ARG A 46 -9.39 -6.46 11.02
C ARG A 46 -9.24 -7.45 12.18
N PRO A 47 -8.98 -6.97 13.41
CA PRO A 47 -9.04 -7.81 14.60
C PRO A 47 -10.39 -8.53 14.69
N TYR A 48 -10.36 -9.82 15.05
CA TYR A 48 -11.54 -10.70 15.22
C TYR A 48 -12.38 -10.99 13.96
N ALA A 49 -11.89 -10.63 12.76
CA ALA A 49 -12.52 -11.06 11.52
C ALA A 49 -12.16 -12.53 11.22
N TYR A 50 -13.14 -13.37 10.88
CA TYR A 50 -12.84 -14.65 10.25
C TYR A 50 -12.24 -14.39 8.86
N ASP A 51 -11.01 -14.83 8.66
CA ASP A 51 -10.19 -14.56 7.48
C ASP A 51 -10.56 -15.47 6.30
N TYR A 52 -11.75 -15.28 5.73
CA TYR A 52 -12.01 -15.84 4.40
C TYR A 52 -10.97 -15.28 3.42
N PHE A 53 -10.23 -16.19 2.79
CA PHE A 53 -9.13 -15.86 1.88
C PHE A 53 -9.03 -16.90 0.77
N LYS A 54 -9.01 -16.46 -0.49
CA LYS A 54 -8.77 -17.34 -1.65
C LYS A 54 -7.97 -16.61 -2.73
N TRP A 55 -6.84 -17.16 -3.16
CA TRP A 55 -6.10 -16.58 -4.29
C TRP A 55 -6.92 -16.64 -5.59
N VAL A 56 -6.93 -15.54 -6.33
CA VAL A 56 -7.54 -15.45 -7.67
C VAL A 56 -6.46 -15.67 -8.72
N ASP A 57 -5.36 -14.93 -8.61
CA ASP A 57 -4.25 -15.06 -9.53
C ASP A 57 -3.34 -16.24 -9.14
N PRO A 58 -2.66 -16.88 -10.12
CA PRO A 58 -1.63 -17.87 -9.83
C PRO A 58 -0.47 -17.27 -9.03
N LEU A 59 0.45 -18.13 -8.59
CA LEU A 59 1.68 -17.67 -7.93
C LEU A 59 2.42 -16.68 -8.83
N VAL A 60 2.87 -15.60 -8.20
CA VAL A 60 3.60 -14.54 -8.88
C VAL A 60 4.98 -15.05 -9.29
N HIS A 61 5.35 -14.86 -10.56
CA HIS A 61 6.67 -15.23 -11.05
C HIS A 61 7.79 -14.49 -10.29
N PRO A 62 8.92 -15.13 -9.92
CA PRO A 62 9.98 -14.51 -9.13
C PRO A 62 10.50 -13.18 -9.70
N ARG A 63 10.66 -13.09 -11.02
CA ARG A 63 11.07 -11.84 -11.69
C ARG A 63 10.08 -10.69 -11.44
N TYR A 64 8.78 -10.94 -11.53
CA TYR A 64 7.75 -9.92 -11.29
C TYR A 64 7.74 -9.50 -9.82
N LYS A 65 7.88 -10.47 -8.91
CA LYS A 65 8.05 -10.23 -7.47
C LYS A 65 9.22 -9.26 -7.20
N SER A 66 10.40 -9.54 -7.76
CA SER A 66 11.59 -8.69 -7.59
C SER A 66 11.39 -7.28 -8.12
N VAL A 67 10.78 -7.13 -9.30
CA VAL A 67 10.52 -5.82 -9.90
C VAL A 67 9.57 -5.00 -9.03
N ILE A 68 8.41 -5.54 -8.64
CA ILE A 68 7.45 -4.77 -7.82
C ILE A 68 8.03 -4.44 -6.45
N ASN A 69 8.69 -5.39 -5.80
CA ASN A 69 9.30 -5.12 -4.50
C ASN A 69 10.37 -4.01 -4.60
N GLY A 70 11.17 -4.01 -5.67
CA GLY A 70 12.13 -2.93 -5.91
C GLY A 70 11.45 -1.56 -6.05
N LEU A 71 10.35 -1.49 -6.79
CA LEU A 71 9.57 -0.25 -6.94
C LEU A 71 8.97 0.22 -5.61
N LEU A 72 8.36 -0.68 -4.84
CA LEU A 72 7.78 -0.36 -3.53
C LEU A 72 8.86 0.11 -2.53
N GLN A 73 10.02 -0.53 -2.53
CA GLN A 73 11.15 -0.12 -1.68
C GLN A 73 11.66 1.27 -2.04
N ASN A 74 11.76 1.59 -3.33
CA ASN A 74 12.18 2.92 -3.78
C ASN A 74 11.17 3.99 -3.39
N ALA A 75 9.87 3.76 -3.65
CA ALA A 75 8.81 4.69 -3.26
C ALA A 75 8.79 4.93 -1.74
N ASN A 76 8.97 3.88 -0.94
CA ASN A 76 9.04 4.01 0.51
C ASN A 76 10.29 4.79 0.96
N ARG A 77 11.44 4.56 0.32
CA ARG A 77 12.67 5.30 0.59
C ARG A 77 12.50 6.79 0.30
N GLU A 78 11.91 7.13 -0.84
CA GLU A 78 11.61 8.51 -1.23
C GLU A 78 10.69 9.18 -0.20
N ALA A 79 9.59 8.53 0.18
CA ALA A 79 8.67 9.06 1.20
C ALA A 79 9.35 9.28 2.57
N VAL A 80 10.29 8.41 2.96
CA VAL A 80 11.08 8.58 4.19
C VAL A 80 12.03 9.78 4.07
N LEU A 81 12.71 9.95 2.93
CA LEU A 81 13.60 11.08 2.69
C LEU A 81 12.83 12.40 2.66
N GLU A 82 11.67 12.44 2.01
CA GLU A 82 10.79 13.60 2.00
C GLU A 82 10.37 14.00 3.42
N LYS A 83 9.93 13.04 4.24
CA LYS A 83 9.57 13.31 5.64
C LYS A 83 10.76 13.81 6.47
N LYS A 84 11.95 13.26 6.26
CA LYS A 84 13.17 13.75 6.91
C LYS A 84 13.47 15.17 6.49
N TRP A 85 13.36 15.48 5.21
CA TRP A 85 13.64 16.81 4.70
C TRP A 85 12.62 17.84 5.19
N GLN A 86 11.34 17.48 5.21
CA GLN A 86 10.28 18.29 5.81
C GLN A 86 10.57 18.63 7.28
N ARG A 87 11.07 17.66 8.07
CA ARG A 87 11.46 17.90 9.46
C ARG A 87 12.63 18.88 9.59
N ILE A 88 13.67 18.74 8.77
CA ILE A 88 14.84 19.63 8.81
C ILE A 88 14.45 21.05 8.39
N VAL A 89 13.68 21.20 7.30
CA VAL A 89 13.18 22.50 6.85
C VAL A 89 12.32 23.16 7.92
N LEU A 90 11.41 22.40 8.55
CA LEU A 90 10.59 22.92 9.64
C LEU A 90 11.44 23.39 10.82
N TYR A 91 12.44 22.61 11.23
CA TYR A 91 13.35 22.99 12.31
C TYR A 91 14.08 24.30 12.00
N HIS A 92 14.69 24.43 10.82
CA HIS A 92 15.38 25.67 10.45
C HIS A 92 14.44 26.87 10.39
N ARG A 93 13.21 26.70 9.88
CA ARG A 93 12.20 27.76 9.89
C ARG A 93 11.84 28.21 11.30
N ILE A 94 11.66 27.27 12.23
CA ILE A 94 11.37 27.57 13.64
C ILE A 94 12.54 28.32 14.29
N VAL A 95 13.77 27.83 14.14
CA VAL A 95 14.96 28.47 14.73
C VAL A 95 15.15 29.88 14.19
N LEU A 96 15.03 30.08 12.87
CA LEU A 96 15.12 31.40 12.25
C LEU A 96 14.08 32.37 12.83
N ALA A 97 12.82 31.93 12.95
CA ALA A 97 11.75 32.74 13.54
C ALA A 97 12.03 33.11 15.01
N MET A 98 12.55 32.16 15.80
CA MET A 98 12.93 32.40 17.21
C MET A 98 14.07 33.41 17.33
N VAL A 99 15.10 33.30 16.48
CA VAL A 99 16.22 34.26 16.47
C VAL A 99 15.74 35.66 16.12
N VAL A 100 14.90 35.79 15.10
CA VAL A 100 14.30 37.09 14.72
C VAL A 100 13.47 37.66 15.87
N LEU A 101 12.65 36.86 16.53
CA LEU A 101 11.87 37.28 17.69
C LEU A 101 12.77 37.81 18.83
N VAL A 102 13.84 37.09 19.14
CA VAL A 102 14.81 37.49 20.18
C VAL A 102 15.45 38.83 19.83
N ILE A 103 15.91 39.01 18.59
CA ILE A 103 16.48 40.28 18.12
C ILE A 103 15.45 41.41 18.27
N LEU A 104 14.22 41.24 17.79
CA LEU A 104 13.17 42.25 17.91
C LEU A 104 12.91 42.65 19.37
N VAL A 105 12.87 41.68 20.28
CA VAL A 105 12.71 41.95 21.72
C VAL A 105 13.88 42.76 22.28
N HIS A 106 15.13 42.47 21.89
CA HIS A 106 16.29 43.18 22.42
C HIS A 106 16.47 44.60 21.87
N TYR A 107 15.93 44.90 20.69
CA TYR A 107 16.13 46.20 20.03
C TYR A 107 14.90 47.12 20.06
N ILE A 108 13.71 46.60 20.39
CA ILE A 108 12.45 47.38 20.45
C ILE A 108 12.00 47.63 21.89
N LEU A 109 12.30 46.74 22.84
CA LEU A 109 12.06 46.92 24.28
C LEU A 109 13.33 47.41 24.97
#